data_AF-A0A1H7Q2E3-F1
#
_entry.id   AF-A0A1H7Q2E3-F1
#
_cell.length_a   1.000
_cell.length_b   1.000
_cell.length_c   1.000
_cell.angle_alpha   90.00
_cell.angle_beta   90.00
_cell.angle_gamma   90.00
#
_symmetry.space_group_name_H-M   'P 1'
#
loop_
_entity.id
_entity.type
_entity.pdbx_description
1 polymer ?
#
loop_
_entity_poly.entity_id
_entity_poly.type
_entity_poly.pdbx_seq_one_letter_code
_entity_poly.pdbx_strand_id
1 'polypeptide(L)'
;MLLCAMKSKQIELLLKISVFLIFLGRSLQHLFWDAPYRTFFWDESILQPIVEGIFNTSWQDYATSNKTDSAIQNGIKINGLLYLIAAISALVIKKTNIKWFRIPITLGGISLVLLTLLMTKEKFYHFAQFFEHSIQFGLPFVLLYQYNKKSSTIRLIFILNILIALTFFSHGLYAFGFYPVPGKFVDMVIQIFGFSEETAITFLYIAGILDFIIAILIFIPKLRVYALWYAFLWGLLTAFARIVANFYWDFPIQSIHQNLYQVLYRIPHGLTPLLVILILKKYYYEIKKTAFSDGLLKKLKI
;
A
#
# COMPACT_ATOMS: atom_id res chain seq x y z
N MET A 1 21.11 -9.97 25.16
CA MET A 1 19.82 -10.00 25.89
C MET A 1 18.73 -9.54 24.92
N LEU A 2 17.56 -10.20 24.87
CA LEU A 2 16.47 -10.09 23.86
C LEU A 2 16.66 -10.83 22.51
N LEU A 3 16.95 -12.13 22.56
CA LEU A 3 16.79 -13.04 21.41
C LEU A 3 15.59 -13.98 21.64
N CYS A 4 14.43 -13.45 22.05
CA CYS A 4 13.20 -14.21 21.91
C CYS A 4 12.70 -13.99 20.48
N ALA A 5 12.92 -14.97 19.60
CA ALA A 5 12.37 -14.91 18.25
C ALA A 5 10.84 -14.75 18.34
N MET A 6 10.31 -13.74 17.65
CA MET A 6 8.86 -13.54 17.59
C MET A 6 8.18 -14.80 17.03
N LYS A 7 7.04 -15.17 17.64
CA LYS A 7 6.31 -16.38 17.25
C LYS A 7 5.80 -16.23 15.83
N SER A 8 5.76 -17.33 15.07
CA SER A 8 5.24 -17.34 13.69
C SER A 8 3.85 -16.71 13.54
N LYS A 9 3.02 -16.84 14.60
CA LYS A 9 1.69 -16.25 14.68
C LYS A 9 1.69 -14.72 14.66
N GLN A 10 2.71 -14.07 15.22
CA GLN A 10 2.80 -12.60 15.26
C GLN A 10 3.14 -12.02 13.88
N ILE A 11 4.04 -12.67 13.13
CA ILE A 11 4.39 -12.30 11.75
C ILE A 11 3.16 -12.44 10.84
N GLU A 12 2.45 -13.56 10.95
CA GLU A 12 1.20 -13.78 10.22
C GLU A 12 0.14 -12.73 10.58
N LEU A 13 -0.04 -12.42 11.86
CA LEU A 13 -0.98 -11.39 12.31
C LEU A 13 -0.62 -10.00 11.76
N LEU A 14 0.66 -9.61 11.75
CA LEU A 14 1.08 -8.32 11.23
C LEU A 14 0.80 -8.20 9.72
N LEU A 15 1.04 -9.25 8.94
CA LEU A 15 0.69 -9.27 7.51
C LEU A 15 -0.82 -9.15 7.32
N LYS A 16 -1.61 -9.90 8.10
CA LYS A 16 -3.08 -9.81 8.06
C LYS A 16 -3.60 -8.41 8.39
N ILE A 17 -3.07 -7.80 9.45
CA ILE A 17 -3.42 -6.42 9.84
C ILE A 17 -3.04 -5.45 8.72
N SER A 18 -1.88 -5.62 8.08
CA SER A 18 -1.46 -4.76 6.98
C SER A 18 -2.43 -4.84 5.80
N VAL A 19 -2.83 -6.05 5.37
CA VAL A 19 -3.82 -6.25 4.30
C VAL A 19 -5.21 -5.74 4.71
N PHE A 20 -5.61 -5.99 5.95
CA PHE A 20 -6.86 -5.48 6.50
C PHE A 20 -6.93 -3.95 6.44
N LEU A 21 -5.86 -3.26 6.85
CA LEU A 21 -5.80 -1.79 6.84
C LEU A 21 -5.86 -1.21 5.42
N ILE A 22 -5.23 -1.86 4.44
CA ILE A 22 -5.34 -1.48 3.02
C ILE A 22 -6.80 -1.55 2.58
N PHE A 23 -7.44 -2.70 2.75
CA PHE A 23 -8.80 -2.89 2.31
C PHE A 23 -9.80 -2.04 3.09
N LEU A 24 -9.62 -1.88 4.40
CA LEU A 24 -10.47 -1.01 5.20
C LEU A 24 -10.34 0.45 4.76
N GLY A 25 -9.12 0.96 4.61
CA GLY A 25 -8.90 2.33 4.14
C GLY A 25 -9.51 2.58 2.76
N ARG A 26 -9.39 1.63 1.82
CA ARG A 26 -9.99 1.74 0.50
C ARG A 26 -11.50 1.54 0.50
N SER A 27 -12.02 0.67 1.36
CA SER A 27 -13.47 0.51 1.58
C SER A 27 -14.08 1.82 2.07
N LEU A 28 -13.50 2.41 3.10
CA LEU A 28 -13.90 3.70 3.62
C LEU A 28 -13.87 4.75 2.50
N GLN A 29 -12.74 4.87 1.77
CA GLN A 29 -12.62 5.78 0.62
C GLN A 29 -13.84 5.69 -0.31
N HIS A 30 -14.23 4.49 -0.72
CA HIS A 30 -15.28 4.29 -1.71
C HIS A 30 -16.71 4.46 -1.16
N LEU A 31 -16.91 4.27 0.14
CA LEU A 31 -18.24 4.35 0.76
C LEU A 31 -18.63 5.80 1.09
N PHE A 32 -17.67 6.62 1.53
CA PHE A 32 -17.95 7.99 1.97
C PHE A 32 -17.34 9.08 1.07
N TRP A 33 -16.34 8.74 0.25
CA TRP A 33 -15.66 9.67 -0.66
C TRP A 33 -15.70 9.13 -2.09
N ASP A 34 -15.02 9.85 -2.99
CA ASP A 34 -14.93 9.46 -4.40
C ASP A 34 -13.67 8.62 -4.70
N ALA A 35 -13.75 7.90 -5.80
CA ALA A 35 -12.65 7.13 -6.37
C ALA A 35 -12.66 7.31 -7.90
N PRO A 36 -11.51 7.19 -8.57
CA PRO A 36 -11.29 7.68 -9.94
C PRO A 36 -11.88 6.79 -11.04
N TYR A 37 -13.11 6.29 -10.86
CA TYR A 37 -13.81 5.50 -11.86
C TYR A 37 -14.35 6.38 -12.98
N ARG A 38 -14.73 7.62 -12.66
CA ARG A 38 -15.14 8.63 -13.63
C ARG A 38 -14.05 8.94 -14.66
N THR A 39 -12.78 8.82 -14.29
CA THR A 39 -11.64 8.95 -15.20
C THR A 39 -11.70 7.97 -16.38
N PHE A 40 -12.36 6.81 -16.20
CA PHE A 40 -12.61 5.87 -17.29
C PHE A 40 -13.99 6.08 -17.91
N PHE A 41 -15.04 6.14 -17.09
CA PHE A 41 -16.42 6.18 -17.59
C PHE A 41 -16.78 7.50 -18.28
N TRP A 42 -16.07 8.59 -18.02
CA TRP A 42 -16.23 9.88 -18.71
C TRP A 42 -15.08 10.21 -19.66
N ASP A 43 -14.28 9.22 -20.04
CA ASP A 43 -13.33 9.40 -21.14
C ASP A 43 -14.04 9.26 -22.48
N GLU A 44 -14.32 10.40 -23.12
CA GLU A 44 -14.99 10.48 -24.42
C GLU A 44 -14.29 9.65 -25.49
N SER A 45 -12.96 9.72 -25.55
CA SER A 45 -12.17 9.03 -26.58
C SER A 45 -12.29 7.51 -26.50
N ILE A 46 -12.56 6.96 -25.30
CA ILE A 46 -12.67 5.52 -25.06
C ILE A 46 -14.14 5.08 -25.10
N LEU A 47 -15.03 5.83 -24.46
CA LEU A 47 -16.41 5.39 -24.23
C LEU A 47 -17.40 5.86 -25.30
N GLN A 48 -17.14 6.96 -26.01
CA GLN A 48 -18.07 7.45 -27.04
C GLN A 48 -18.41 6.37 -28.09
N PRO A 49 -17.45 5.61 -28.67
CA PRO A 49 -17.78 4.58 -29.67
C PRO A 49 -18.69 3.47 -29.11
N ILE A 50 -18.58 3.18 -27.82
CA ILE A 50 -19.38 2.17 -27.12
C ILE A 50 -20.78 2.73 -26.81
N VAL A 51 -20.84 3.95 -26.27
CA VAL A 51 -22.08 4.62 -25.85
C VAL A 51 -22.98 4.91 -27.06
N GLU A 52 -22.41 5.50 -28.11
CA GLU A 52 -23.16 5.84 -29.32
C GLU A 52 -23.42 4.61 -30.19
N GLY A 53 -22.43 3.71 -30.32
CA GLY A 53 -22.54 2.53 -31.19
C GLY A 53 -23.39 1.40 -30.63
N ILE A 54 -23.28 1.10 -29.33
CA ILE A 54 -23.97 -0.05 -28.71
C ILE A 54 -25.24 0.38 -27.99
N PHE A 55 -25.17 1.47 -27.22
CA PHE A 55 -26.29 1.94 -26.40
C PHE A 55 -27.18 2.96 -27.11
N ASN A 56 -26.82 3.37 -28.33
CA ASN A 56 -27.58 4.30 -29.17
C ASN A 56 -28.01 5.57 -28.42
N THR A 57 -27.14 6.05 -27.53
CA THR A 57 -27.34 7.25 -26.71
C THR A 57 -26.25 8.24 -27.10
N SER A 58 -26.57 9.53 -27.25
CA SER A 58 -25.55 10.53 -27.57
C SER A 58 -24.54 10.66 -26.42
N TRP A 59 -23.28 10.99 -26.73
CA TRP A 59 -22.29 11.25 -25.69
C TRP A 59 -22.74 12.33 -24.70
N GLN A 60 -23.34 13.41 -25.22
CA GLN A 60 -23.87 14.53 -24.44
C GLN A 60 -24.92 14.04 -23.42
N ASP A 61 -25.89 13.23 -23.85
CA ASP A 61 -26.93 12.70 -22.97
C ASP A 61 -26.34 11.76 -21.93
N TYR A 62 -25.37 10.92 -22.31
CA TYR A 62 -24.69 10.01 -21.39
C TYR A 62 -23.91 10.76 -20.30
N ALA A 63 -23.10 11.75 -20.69
CA ALA A 63 -22.19 12.48 -19.80
C ALA A 63 -22.92 13.42 -18.84
N THR A 64 -24.07 13.98 -19.27
CA THR A 64 -24.90 14.89 -18.45
C THR A 64 -26.00 14.19 -17.67
N SER A 65 -26.18 12.87 -17.84
CA SER A 65 -27.26 12.11 -17.21
C SER A 65 -26.99 11.84 -15.73
N ASN A 66 -27.90 12.32 -14.88
CA ASN A 66 -27.95 12.00 -13.44
C ASN A 66 -28.04 10.49 -13.18
N LYS A 67 -28.65 9.73 -14.09
CA LYS A 67 -28.76 8.27 -13.98
C LYS A 67 -27.41 7.60 -14.19
N THR A 68 -26.62 8.08 -15.16
CA THR A 68 -25.25 7.62 -15.42
C THR A 68 -24.36 7.90 -14.22
N ASP A 69 -24.37 9.12 -13.70
CA ASP A 69 -23.57 9.49 -12.52
C ASP A 69 -23.95 8.64 -11.29
N SER A 70 -25.26 8.47 -11.04
CA SER A 70 -25.74 7.60 -9.95
C SER A 70 -25.31 6.14 -10.12
N ALA A 71 -25.29 5.62 -11.36
CA ALA A 71 -24.83 4.27 -11.64
C ALA A 71 -23.32 4.11 -11.37
N ILE A 72 -22.51 5.09 -11.77
CA ILE A 72 -21.07 5.13 -11.48
C ILE A 72 -20.87 5.19 -9.96
N GLN A 73 -21.58 6.07 -9.26
CA GLN A 73 -21.49 6.20 -7.80
C GLN A 73 -21.87 4.92 -7.07
N ASN A 74 -22.92 4.22 -7.53
CA ASN A 74 -23.30 2.93 -6.98
C ASN A 74 -22.23 1.86 -7.25
N GLY A 75 -21.62 1.86 -8.44
CA GLY A 75 -20.48 0.99 -8.77
C GLY A 75 -19.28 1.21 -7.83
N ILE A 76 -18.96 2.47 -7.52
CA ILE A 76 -17.92 2.84 -6.55
C ILE A 76 -18.24 2.25 -5.18
N LYS A 77 -19.47 2.46 -4.67
CA LYS A 77 -19.90 1.93 -3.36
C LYS A 77 -19.89 0.41 -3.30
N ILE A 78 -20.30 -0.28 -4.37
CA ILE A 78 -20.23 -1.74 -4.48
C ILE A 78 -18.77 -2.22 -4.35
N ASN A 79 -17.84 -1.54 -5.01
CA ASN A 79 -16.42 -1.85 -4.86
C ASN A 79 -15.90 -1.57 -3.44
N GLY A 80 -16.44 -0.53 -2.79
CA GLY A 80 -16.23 -0.27 -1.35
C GLY A 80 -16.67 -1.43 -0.46
N LEU A 81 -17.83 -2.03 -0.75
CA LEU A 81 -18.30 -3.22 -0.03
C LEU A 81 -17.46 -4.46 -0.33
N LEU A 82 -17.00 -4.65 -1.57
CA LEU A 82 -16.03 -5.70 -1.92
C LEU A 82 -14.77 -5.57 -1.06
N TYR A 83 -14.21 -4.37 -0.92
CA TYR A 83 -13.05 -4.15 -0.06
C TYR A 83 -13.37 -4.41 1.42
N LEU A 84 -14.55 -4.07 1.92
CA LEU A 84 -14.93 -4.38 3.30
C LEU A 84 -14.93 -5.89 3.55
N ILE A 85 -15.54 -6.65 2.64
CA ILE A 85 -15.58 -8.12 2.70
C ILE A 85 -14.16 -8.69 2.62
N ALA A 86 -13.31 -8.16 1.73
CA ALA A 86 -11.91 -8.55 1.61
C ALA A 86 -11.09 -8.23 2.87
N ALA A 87 -11.36 -7.10 3.54
CA ALA A 87 -10.73 -6.72 4.80
C ALA A 87 -11.02 -7.75 5.90
N ILE A 88 -12.31 -8.06 6.13
CA ILE A 88 -12.73 -9.06 7.13
C ILE A 88 -12.13 -10.42 6.79
N SER A 89 -12.15 -10.79 5.50
CA SER A 89 -11.57 -12.03 5.00
C SER A 89 -10.08 -12.16 5.32
N ALA A 90 -9.31 -11.07 5.18
CA ALA A 90 -7.89 -11.04 5.48
C ALA A 90 -7.58 -11.31 6.96
N LEU A 91 -8.45 -10.90 7.89
CA LEU A 91 -8.26 -11.20 9.32
C LEU A 91 -8.61 -12.67 9.65
N VAL A 92 -9.71 -13.17 9.10
CA VAL A 92 -10.31 -14.47 9.48
C VAL A 92 -9.70 -15.66 8.72
N ILE A 93 -8.99 -15.42 7.61
CA ILE A 93 -8.32 -16.48 6.82
C ILE A 93 -7.41 -17.36 7.68
N LYS A 94 -7.52 -18.67 7.50
CA LYS A 94 -6.74 -19.72 8.16
C LYS A 94 -6.52 -20.83 7.13
N LYS A 95 -5.57 -21.73 7.40
CA LYS A 95 -5.33 -22.90 6.55
C LYS A 95 -6.57 -23.76 6.31
N THR A 96 -7.48 -23.84 7.30
CA THR A 96 -8.70 -24.66 7.24
C THR A 96 -9.81 -24.05 6.37
N ASN A 97 -9.86 -22.72 6.23
CA ASN A 97 -10.96 -22.00 5.57
C ASN A 97 -10.50 -21.19 4.34
N ILE A 98 -9.22 -21.29 3.94
CA ILE A 98 -8.63 -20.51 2.84
C ILE A 98 -9.39 -20.61 1.52
N LYS A 99 -10.03 -21.75 1.21
CA LYS A 99 -10.78 -21.93 -0.05
C LYS A 99 -11.89 -20.89 -0.26
N TRP A 100 -12.47 -20.39 0.84
CA TRP A 100 -13.52 -19.38 0.83
C TRP A 100 -12.94 -17.98 0.85
N PHE A 101 -12.05 -17.69 1.81
CA PHE A 101 -11.52 -16.34 2.02
C PHE A 101 -10.51 -15.90 0.95
N ARG A 102 -9.91 -16.83 0.20
CA ARG A 102 -9.05 -16.47 -0.94
C ARG A 102 -9.78 -15.69 -2.03
N ILE A 103 -11.07 -15.97 -2.24
CA ILE A 103 -11.85 -15.37 -3.33
C ILE A 103 -12.01 -13.85 -3.13
N PRO A 104 -12.61 -13.36 -2.02
CA PRO A 104 -12.75 -11.93 -1.79
C PRO A 104 -11.40 -11.21 -1.69
N ILE A 105 -10.36 -11.84 -1.10
CA ILE A 105 -9.01 -11.25 -1.06
C ILE A 105 -8.42 -11.11 -2.47
N THR A 106 -8.61 -12.10 -3.35
CA THR A 106 -8.12 -12.05 -4.73
C THR A 106 -8.87 -11.00 -5.53
N LEU A 107 -10.20 -11.00 -5.47
CA LEU A 107 -11.03 -10.01 -6.16
C LEU A 107 -10.72 -8.59 -5.68
N GLY A 108 -10.59 -8.40 -4.37
CA GLY A 108 -10.14 -7.13 -3.79
C GLY A 108 -8.74 -6.74 -4.27
N GLY A 109 -7.78 -7.68 -4.29
CA GLY A 109 -6.43 -7.42 -4.80
C GLY A 109 -6.40 -7.02 -6.27
N ILE A 110 -7.16 -7.71 -7.14
CA ILE A 110 -7.30 -7.35 -8.56
C ILE A 110 -7.96 -5.97 -8.68
N SER A 111 -9.01 -5.71 -7.91
CA SER A 111 -9.68 -4.42 -7.88
C SER A 111 -8.72 -3.29 -7.45
N LEU A 112 -7.79 -3.53 -6.52
CA LEU A 112 -6.74 -2.55 -6.18
C LEU A 112 -5.78 -2.29 -7.34
N VAL A 113 -5.40 -3.31 -8.11
CA VAL A 113 -4.58 -3.12 -9.33
C VAL A 113 -5.32 -2.23 -10.33
N LEU A 114 -6.60 -2.53 -10.60
CA LEU A 114 -7.44 -1.71 -11.48
C LEU A 114 -7.57 -0.27 -10.97
N LEU A 115 -7.82 -0.08 -9.67
CA LEU A 115 -7.86 1.23 -9.04
C LEU A 115 -6.55 2.01 -9.26
N THR A 116 -5.40 1.36 -9.14
CA THR A 116 -4.10 2.02 -9.34
C THR A 116 -3.82 2.38 -10.80
N LEU A 117 -4.35 1.60 -11.76
CA LEU A 117 -4.32 1.97 -13.18
C LEU A 117 -5.17 3.22 -13.44
N LEU A 118 -6.36 3.30 -12.83
CA LEU A 118 -7.21 4.50 -12.92
C LEU A 118 -6.53 5.72 -12.30
N MET A 119 -5.92 5.59 -11.13
CA MET A 119 -5.13 6.65 -10.50
C MET A 119 -3.95 7.09 -11.37
N THR A 120 -3.32 6.15 -12.09
CA THR A 120 -2.23 6.44 -13.02
C THR A 120 -2.73 7.23 -14.23
N LYS A 121 -3.91 6.88 -14.76
CA LYS A 121 -4.57 7.63 -15.82
C LYS A 121 -4.89 9.07 -15.38
N GLU A 122 -5.40 9.28 -14.17
CA GLU A 122 -5.63 10.63 -13.62
C GLU A 122 -4.34 11.46 -13.51
N LYS A 123 -3.20 10.79 -13.39
CA LYS A 123 -1.87 11.40 -13.33
C LYS A 123 -1.17 11.36 -14.69
N PHE A 124 -1.92 11.52 -15.78
CA PHE A 124 -1.39 11.58 -17.15
C PHE A 124 -0.43 10.42 -17.48
N TYR A 125 -0.75 9.22 -16.99
CA TYR A 125 0.03 8.00 -17.18
C TYR A 125 1.45 8.02 -16.60
N HIS A 126 1.71 8.83 -15.56
CA HIS A 126 2.96 8.75 -14.80
C HIS A 126 3.10 7.36 -14.17
N PHE A 127 3.97 6.50 -14.72
CA PHE A 127 4.14 5.12 -14.26
C PHE A 127 4.56 5.02 -12.78
N ALA A 128 5.20 6.05 -12.23
CA ALA A 128 5.49 6.14 -10.80
C ALA A 128 4.22 6.06 -9.94
N GLN A 129 3.08 6.59 -10.41
CA GLN A 129 1.82 6.50 -9.69
C GLN A 129 1.41 5.04 -9.43
N PHE A 130 1.56 4.19 -10.44
CA PHE A 130 1.25 2.77 -10.33
C PHE A 130 2.17 2.10 -9.30
N PHE A 131 3.48 2.27 -9.48
CA PHE A 131 4.47 1.60 -8.64
C PHE A 131 4.57 2.15 -7.22
N GLU A 132 4.19 3.42 -6.97
CA GLU A 132 4.02 3.97 -5.62
C GLU A 132 3.05 3.10 -4.80
N HIS A 133 2.02 2.57 -5.46
CA HIS A 133 0.98 1.75 -4.83
C HIS A 133 1.33 0.25 -4.73
N SER A 134 2.57 -0.14 -5.04
CA SER A 134 3.02 -1.54 -5.07
C SER A 134 2.72 -2.30 -3.78
N ILE A 135 2.99 -1.71 -2.61
CA ILE A 135 2.64 -2.34 -1.33
C ILE A 135 1.12 -2.55 -1.20
N GLN A 136 0.31 -1.58 -1.62
CA GLN A 136 -1.14 -1.63 -1.45
C GLN A 136 -1.78 -2.77 -2.26
N PHE A 137 -1.48 -2.88 -3.55
CA PHE A 137 -2.02 -3.99 -4.35
C PHE A 137 -1.24 -5.30 -4.16
N GLY A 138 0.03 -5.25 -3.78
CA GLY A 138 0.90 -6.43 -3.66
C GLY A 138 0.64 -7.27 -2.40
N LEU A 139 0.41 -6.63 -1.24
CA LEU A 139 0.25 -7.34 0.03
C LEU A 139 -0.91 -8.36 0.09
N PRO A 140 -2.10 -8.10 -0.49
CA PRO A 140 -3.15 -9.12 -0.58
C PRO A 140 -2.67 -10.43 -1.21
N PHE A 141 -1.88 -10.35 -2.29
CA PHE A 141 -1.32 -11.53 -2.96
C PHE A 141 -0.19 -12.17 -2.14
N VAL A 142 0.61 -11.36 -1.43
CA VAL A 142 1.62 -11.87 -0.49
C VAL A 142 0.98 -12.67 0.65
N LEU A 143 -0.16 -12.20 1.19
CA LEU A 143 -0.92 -12.93 2.20
C LEU A 143 -1.39 -14.29 1.67
N LEU A 144 -1.94 -14.34 0.45
CA LEU A 144 -2.34 -15.61 -0.17
C LEU A 144 -1.13 -16.53 -0.44
N TYR A 145 0.00 -15.96 -0.88
CA TYR A 145 1.24 -16.70 -1.09
C TYR A 145 1.73 -17.38 0.20
N GLN A 146 1.61 -16.73 1.36
CA GLN A 146 2.04 -17.30 2.65
C GLN A 146 1.32 -18.63 2.99
N TYR A 147 0.08 -18.80 2.54
CA TYR A 147 -0.68 -20.04 2.76
C TYR A 147 -0.45 -21.10 1.69
N ASN A 148 0.32 -20.80 0.65
CA ASN A 148 0.70 -21.79 -0.35
C ASN A 148 1.73 -22.79 0.24
N LYS A 149 1.56 -24.09 -0.04
CA LYS A 149 2.50 -25.15 0.37
C LYS A 149 3.91 -24.94 -0.16
N LYS A 150 4.05 -24.26 -1.32
CA LYS A 150 5.34 -23.94 -1.96
C LYS A 150 5.95 -22.61 -1.50
N SER A 151 5.45 -22.02 -0.41
CA SER A 151 5.96 -20.75 0.10
C SER A 151 7.39 -20.91 0.64
N SER A 152 8.26 -19.97 0.29
CA SER A 152 9.65 -19.92 0.78
C SER A 152 9.89 -18.59 1.49
N THR A 153 10.48 -18.65 2.69
CA THR A 153 10.82 -17.47 3.49
C THR A 153 11.75 -16.51 2.72
N ILE A 154 12.71 -17.05 1.97
CA ILE A 154 13.65 -16.24 1.18
C ILE A 154 12.91 -15.53 0.05
N ARG A 155 12.03 -16.24 -0.67
CA ARG A 155 11.20 -15.64 -1.74
C ARG A 155 10.25 -14.60 -1.17
N LEU A 156 9.66 -14.84 0.00
CA LEU A 156 8.80 -13.87 0.69
C LEU A 156 9.55 -12.58 1.01
N ILE A 157 10.75 -12.68 1.62
CA ILE A 157 11.61 -11.52 1.89
C ILE A 157 11.92 -10.77 0.60
N PHE A 158 12.27 -11.49 -0.47
CA PHE A 158 12.62 -10.89 -1.75
C PHE A 158 11.45 -10.13 -2.38
N ILE A 159 10.25 -10.74 -2.42
CA ILE A 159 9.03 -10.09 -2.92
C ILE A 159 8.72 -8.83 -2.10
N LEU A 160 8.74 -8.93 -0.76
CA LEU A 160 8.47 -7.78 0.11
C LEU A 160 9.49 -6.65 -0.11
N ASN A 161 10.77 -6.96 -0.27
CA ASN A 161 11.79 -5.97 -0.58
C ASN A 161 11.55 -5.28 -1.94
N ILE A 162 11.11 -6.03 -2.96
CA ILE A 162 10.73 -5.44 -4.25
C ILE A 162 9.55 -4.49 -4.08
N LEU A 163 8.50 -4.89 -3.35
CA LEU A 163 7.34 -4.01 -3.12
C LEU A 163 7.75 -2.72 -2.39
N ILE A 164 8.62 -2.82 -1.36
CA ILE A 164 9.15 -1.65 -0.65
C ILE A 164 9.97 -0.77 -1.59
N ALA A 165 10.91 -1.36 -2.35
CA ALA A 165 11.76 -0.61 -3.25
C ALA A 165 10.95 0.11 -4.34
N LEU A 166 9.98 -0.55 -4.97
CA LEU A 166 9.11 0.06 -5.98
C LEU A 166 8.30 1.21 -5.40
N THR A 167 7.72 1.02 -4.21
CA THR A 167 6.92 2.05 -3.55
C THR A 167 7.77 3.27 -3.20
N PHE A 168 8.91 3.10 -2.53
CA PHE A 168 9.77 4.22 -2.12
C PHE A 168 10.44 4.88 -3.31
N PHE A 169 10.97 4.12 -4.27
CA PHE A 169 11.57 4.70 -5.47
C PHE A 169 10.57 5.55 -6.24
N SER A 170 9.34 5.04 -6.43
CA SER A 170 8.32 5.78 -7.19
C SER A 170 7.78 6.99 -6.43
N HIS A 171 7.65 6.90 -5.11
CA HIS A 171 7.34 8.04 -4.26
C HIS A 171 8.46 9.10 -4.34
N GLY A 172 9.71 8.66 -4.32
CA GLY A 172 10.89 9.49 -4.48
C GLY A 172 10.92 10.24 -5.80
N LEU A 173 10.47 9.64 -6.92
CA LEU A 173 10.36 10.34 -8.22
C LEU A 173 9.45 11.57 -8.15
N TYR A 174 8.37 11.53 -7.35
CA TYR A 174 7.52 12.70 -7.12
C TYR A 174 8.15 13.71 -6.19
N ALA A 175 8.73 13.27 -5.07
CA ALA A 175 9.33 14.17 -4.08
C ALA A 175 10.59 14.87 -4.61
N PHE A 176 11.39 14.17 -5.42
CA PHE A 176 12.58 14.67 -6.10
C PHE A 176 12.27 15.67 -7.22
N GLY A 177 11.05 15.65 -7.77
CA GLY A 177 10.66 16.53 -8.88
C GLY A 177 10.97 15.98 -10.28
N PHE A 178 11.18 14.65 -10.43
CA PHE A 178 11.25 14.02 -11.76
C PHE A 178 9.89 14.12 -12.47
N TYR A 179 8.82 13.89 -11.70
CA TYR A 179 7.47 14.31 -12.07
C TYR A 179 7.11 15.60 -11.32
N PRO A 180 6.09 16.36 -11.76
CA PRO A 180 5.59 17.51 -11.02
C PRO A 180 5.34 17.16 -9.56
N VAL A 181 6.02 17.87 -8.65
CA VAL A 181 5.88 17.67 -7.21
C VAL A 181 4.43 17.93 -6.84
N PRO A 182 3.72 16.98 -6.21
CA PRO A 182 2.32 17.18 -5.86
C PRO A 182 2.18 18.37 -4.89
N GLY A 183 1.33 19.35 -5.22
CA GLY A 183 1.08 20.52 -4.35
C GLY A 183 0.71 20.11 -2.92
N LYS A 184 -0.11 19.05 -2.77
CA LYS A 184 -0.43 18.48 -1.45
C LYS A 184 0.79 18.07 -0.62
N PHE A 185 1.90 17.65 -1.24
CA PHE A 185 3.13 17.30 -0.50
C PHE A 185 3.78 18.56 0.05
N VAL A 186 3.87 19.60 -0.78
CA VAL A 186 4.40 20.92 -0.41
C VAL A 186 3.55 21.50 0.72
N ASP A 187 2.23 21.51 0.55
CA ASP A 187 1.27 21.99 1.56
C ASP A 187 1.44 21.25 2.89
N MET A 188 1.56 19.92 2.87
CA MET A 188 1.76 19.14 4.10
C MET A 188 3.04 19.53 4.83
N VAL A 189 4.14 19.77 4.11
CA VAL A 189 5.41 20.19 4.72
C VAL A 189 5.28 21.59 5.32
N ILE A 190 4.65 22.52 4.60
CA ILE A 190 4.37 23.88 5.09
C ILE A 190 3.51 23.82 6.36
N GLN A 191 2.40 23.08 6.34
CA GLN A 191 1.47 23.01 7.47
C GLN A 191 2.09 22.34 8.72
N ILE A 192 2.96 21.34 8.53
CA ILE A 192 3.58 20.62 9.66
C ILE A 192 4.75 21.41 10.26
N PHE A 193 5.61 22.00 9.41
CA PHE A 193 6.87 22.60 9.86
C PHE A 193 6.89 24.14 9.85
N GLY A 194 5.89 24.79 9.26
CA GLY A 194 5.86 26.25 9.09
C GLY A 194 6.90 26.76 8.09
N PHE A 195 7.36 25.92 7.17
CA PHE A 195 8.35 26.28 6.16
C PHE A 195 7.78 27.19 5.07
N SER A 196 8.65 27.95 4.42
CA SER A 196 8.33 28.60 3.14
C SER A 196 8.20 27.54 2.04
N GLU A 197 7.53 27.88 0.94
CA GLU A 197 7.35 26.96 -0.20
C GLU A 197 8.70 26.48 -0.77
N GLU A 198 9.66 27.38 -0.94
CA GLU A 198 11.01 27.05 -1.42
C GLU A 198 11.73 26.06 -0.49
N THR A 199 11.63 26.28 0.83
CA THR A 199 12.21 25.37 1.83
C THR A 199 11.48 24.03 1.84
N ALA A 200 10.15 24.01 1.65
CA ALA A 200 9.37 22.79 1.55
C ALA A 200 9.73 21.95 0.32
N ILE A 201 9.94 22.59 -0.83
CA ILE A 201 10.42 21.92 -2.06
C ILE A 201 11.81 21.33 -1.82
N THR A 202 12.72 22.09 -1.21
CA THR A 202 14.07 21.60 -0.88
C THR A 202 14.03 20.40 0.08
N PHE A 203 13.15 20.45 1.09
CA PHE A 203 12.93 19.35 2.02
C PHE A 203 12.44 18.09 1.28
N LEU A 204 11.46 18.23 0.38
CA LEU A 204 10.94 17.11 -0.41
C LEU A 204 11.98 16.54 -1.36
N TYR A 205 12.81 17.39 -1.96
CA TYR A 205 13.92 16.96 -2.80
C TYR A 205 14.89 16.05 -2.04
N ILE A 206 15.29 16.45 -0.82
CA ILE A 206 16.14 15.63 0.06
C ILE A 206 15.44 14.32 0.43
N ALA A 207 14.15 14.37 0.78
CA ALA A 207 13.37 13.17 1.09
C ALA A 207 13.32 12.21 -0.11
N GLY A 208 13.17 12.71 -1.33
CA GLY A 208 13.19 11.92 -2.55
C GLY A 208 14.55 11.23 -2.79
N ILE A 209 15.67 11.91 -2.52
CA ILE A 209 17.00 11.30 -2.57
C ILE A 209 17.11 10.16 -1.56
N LEU A 210 16.63 10.36 -0.33
CA LEU A 210 16.66 9.34 0.71
C LEU A 210 15.85 8.11 0.29
N ASP A 211 14.68 8.29 -0.32
CA ASP A 211 13.85 7.21 -0.83
C ASP A 211 14.57 6.36 -1.90
N PHE A 212 15.32 6.98 -2.81
CA PHE A 212 16.16 6.26 -3.78
C PHE A 212 17.27 5.46 -3.09
N ILE A 213 17.95 6.06 -2.12
CA ILE A 213 19.01 5.39 -1.35
C ILE A 213 18.43 4.14 -0.67
N ILE A 214 17.28 4.25 -0.01
CA ILE A 214 16.64 3.12 0.69
C ILE A 214 16.24 2.02 -0.28
N ALA A 215 15.67 2.37 -1.44
CA ALA A 215 15.26 1.42 -2.46
C ALA A 215 16.44 0.56 -2.97
N ILE A 216 17.66 1.09 -2.92
CA ILE A 216 18.89 0.36 -3.27
C ILE A 216 19.45 -0.40 -2.05
N LEU A 217 19.62 0.29 -0.91
CA LEU A 217 20.25 -0.26 0.29
C LEU A 217 19.50 -1.45 0.89
N ILE A 218 18.19 -1.55 0.68
CA ILE A 218 17.39 -2.70 1.12
C ILE A 218 17.88 -4.03 0.52
N PHE A 219 18.54 -4.02 -0.64
CA PHE A 219 19.09 -5.23 -1.25
C PHE A 219 20.48 -5.59 -0.73
N ILE A 220 21.21 -4.65 -0.13
CA ILE A 220 22.58 -4.84 0.38
C ILE A 220 22.54 -5.47 1.79
N PRO A 221 23.00 -6.73 1.98
CA PRO A 221 22.76 -7.47 3.23
C PRO A 221 23.22 -6.77 4.53
N LYS A 222 24.37 -6.08 4.50
CA LYS A 222 24.92 -5.38 5.67
C LYS A 222 24.15 -4.10 6.03
N LEU A 223 23.56 -3.44 5.03
CA LEU A 223 22.89 -2.14 5.18
C LEU A 223 21.36 -2.26 5.25
N ARG A 224 20.83 -3.41 4.80
CA ARG A 224 19.39 -3.71 4.71
C ARG A 224 18.62 -3.38 5.98
N VAL A 225 19.14 -3.75 7.16
CA VAL A 225 18.39 -3.55 8.41
C VAL A 225 18.21 -2.07 8.75
N TYR A 226 19.20 -1.22 8.43
CA TYR A 226 19.11 0.23 8.64
C TYR A 226 18.14 0.87 7.65
N ALA A 227 18.21 0.47 6.37
CA ALA A 227 17.28 0.92 5.34
C ALA A 227 15.82 0.54 5.69
N LEU A 228 15.59 -0.68 6.18
CA LEU A 228 14.26 -1.12 6.61
C LEU A 228 13.74 -0.36 7.83
N TRP A 229 14.59 -0.02 8.80
CA TRP A 229 14.18 0.78 9.96
C TRP A 229 13.82 2.20 9.58
N TYR A 230 14.61 2.83 8.70
CA TYR A 230 14.25 4.12 8.15
C TYR A 230 12.90 4.01 7.41
N ALA A 231 12.74 3.04 6.50
CA ALA A 231 11.51 2.86 5.74
C ALA A 231 10.28 2.63 6.64
N PHE A 232 10.45 1.89 7.74
CA PHE A 232 9.41 1.72 8.76
C PHE A 232 8.98 3.06 9.35
N LEU A 233 9.95 3.86 9.83
CA LEU A 233 9.66 5.13 10.48
C LEU A 233 9.11 6.15 9.48
N TRP A 234 9.76 6.33 8.34
CA TRP A 234 9.36 7.28 7.30
C TRP A 234 8.00 6.93 6.70
N GLY A 235 7.73 5.64 6.44
CA GLY A 235 6.42 5.18 5.96
C GLY A 235 5.28 5.44 6.96
N LEU A 236 5.54 5.38 8.27
CA LEU A 236 4.55 5.75 9.28
C LEU A 236 4.39 7.26 9.39
N LEU A 237 5.48 8.02 9.45
CA LEU A 237 5.44 9.48 9.55
C LEU A 237 4.68 10.09 8.37
N THR A 238 4.98 9.65 7.15
CA THR A 238 4.27 10.11 5.95
C THR A 238 2.80 9.68 5.95
N ALA A 239 2.45 8.49 6.44
CA ALA A 239 1.05 8.10 6.61
C ALA A 239 0.31 9.04 7.57
N PHE A 240 0.85 9.27 8.77
CA PHE A 240 0.21 10.12 9.78
C PHE A 240 0.21 11.61 9.43
N ALA A 241 1.16 12.07 8.61
CA ALA A 241 1.19 13.45 8.10
C ALA A 241 -0.14 13.87 7.44
N ARG A 242 -0.93 12.92 6.91
CA ARG A 242 -2.23 13.20 6.27
C ARG A 242 -3.25 13.75 7.26
N ILE A 243 -3.23 13.27 8.51
CA ILE A 243 -4.06 13.84 9.57
C ILE A 243 -3.39 15.10 10.12
N VAL A 244 -2.09 15.03 10.47
CA VAL A 244 -1.40 16.14 11.14
C VAL A 244 -1.46 17.45 10.33
N ALA A 245 -1.23 17.38 9.02
CA ALA A 245 -1.25 18.55 8.15
C ALA A 245 -2.65 19.11 7.87
N ASN A 246 -3.71 18.32 8.11
CA ASN A 246 -5.09 18.69 7.81
C ASN A 246 -5.96 18.67 9.08
N PHE A 247 -5.35 18.84 10.25
CA PHE A 247 -6.05 18.83 11.53
C PHE A 247 -6.42 20.25 11.96
N TYR A 248 -7.72 20.51 12.08
CA TYR A 248 -8.25 21.77 12.56
C TYR A 248 -8.85 21.58 13.96
N TRP A 249 -8.39 22.36 14.93
CA TRP A 249 -8.87 22.30 16.32
C TRP A 249 -10.35 22.64 16.47
N ASP A 250 -10.88 23.48 15.58
CA ASP A 250 -12.30 23.83 15.56
C ASP A 250 -13.19 22.67 15.08
N PHE A 251 -12.63 21.74 14.29
CA PHE A 251 -13.35 20.62 13.68
C PHE A 251 -12.58 19.30 13.81
N PRO A 252 -12.30 18.82 15.04
CA PRO A 252 -11.36 17.72 15.25
C PRO A 252 -11.89 16.39 14.68
N ILE A 253 -13.18 16.12 14.85
CA ILE A 253 -13.81 14.87 14.38
C ILE A 253 -13.86 14.85 12.86
N GLN A 254 -14.25 15.97 12.23
CA GLN A 254 -14.34 16.10 10.78
C GLN A 254 -12.95 16.00 10.14
N SER A 255 -11.95 16.65 10.74
CA SER A 255 -10.55 16.57 10.29
C SER A 255 -10.04 15.14 10.28
N ILE A 256 -10.32 14.37 11.35
CA ILE A 256 -9.98 12.95 11.41
C ILE A 256 -10.77 12.17 10.36
N HIS A 257 -12.09 12.33 10.29
CA HIS A 257 -12.93 11.59 9.36
C HIS A 257 -12.46 11.75 7.91
N GLN A 258 -12.18 12.98 7.47
CA GLN A 258 -11.74 13.29 6.11
C GLN A 258 -10.37 12.69 5.73
N ASN A 259 -9.51 12.39 6.70
CA ASN A 259 -8.14 11.97 6.45
C ASN A 259 -7.82 10.55 6.93
N LEU A 260 -8.64 9.96 7.80
CA LEU A 260 -8.37 8.66 8.43
C LEU A 260 -8.21 7.55 7.40
N TYR A 261 -9.08 7.50 6.39
CA TYR A 261 -9.03 6.46 5.36
C TYR A 261 -7.68 6.46 4.63
N GLN A 262 -7.09 7.64 4.41
CA GLN A 262 -5.78 7.83 3.79
C GLN A 262 -4.63 7.31 4.63
N VAL A 263 -4.73 7.47 5.96
CA VAL A 263 -3.75 6.93 6.91
C VAL A 263 -3.83 5.41 6.94
N LEU A 264 -5.03 4.85 7.00
CA LEU A 264 -5.24 3.40 7.13
C LEU A 264 -4.58 2.62 5.99
N TYR A 265 -4.84 2.99 4.73
CA TYR A 265 -4.23 2.27 3.61
C TYR A 265 -2.74 2.62 3.40
N ARG A 266 -2.20 3.63 4.09
CA ARG A 266 -0.78 4.03 4.03
C ARG A 266 0.09 3.50 5.17
N ILE A 267 -0.44 3.28 6.38
CA ILE A 267 0.27 2.62 7.49
C ILE A 267 1.05 1.35 7.04
N PRO A 268 0.51 0.50 6.16
CA PRO A 268 1.22 -0.65 5.59
C PRO A 268 2.57 -0.33 4.91
N HIS A 269 2.79 0.91 4.45
CA HIS A 269 4.08 1.33 3.88
C HIS A 269 5.18 1.30 4.93
N GLY A 270 4.85 1.59 6.19
CA GLY A 270 5.74 1.38 7.33
C GLY A 270 5.71 -0.05 7.86
N LEU A 271 4.53 -0.68 8.00
CA LEU A 271 4.43 -2.04 8.56
C LEU A 271 5.13 -3.10 7.71
N THR A 272 5.24 -2.91 6.39
CA THR A 272 5.88 -3.87 5.49
C THR A 272 7.40 -3.99 5.74
N PRO A 273 8.18 -2.90 5.83
CA PRO A 273 9.56 -2.95 6.30
C PRO A 273 9.72 -3.61 7.67
N LEU A 274 8.86 -3.30 8.63
CA LEU A 274 8.87 -3.95 9.95
C LEU A 274 8.64 -5.46 9.82
N LEU A 275 7.67 -5.89 9.01
CA LEU A 275 7.41 -7.29 8.71
C LEU A 275 8.67 -8.00 8.18
N VAL A 276 9.40 -7.38 7.25
CA VAL A 276 10.67 -7.93 6.73
C VAL A 276 11.72 -8.06 7.83
N ILE A 277 11.89 -7.04 8.69
CA ILE A 277 12.83 -7.10 9.82
C ILE A 277 12.51 -8.30 10.72
N LEU A 278 11.23 -8.51 11.04
CA LEU A 278 10.79 -9.61 11.90
C LEU A 278 11.02 -10.98 11.26
N ILE A 279 10.74 -11.11 9.96
CA ILE A 279 11.00 -12.34 9.21
C ILE A 279 12.50 -12.64 9.17
N LEU A 280 13.35 -11.64 8.91
CA LEU A 280 14.81 -11.80 8.90
C LEU A 280 15.35 -12.24 10.26
N LYS A 281 14.92 -11.59 11.36
CA LYS A 281 15.34 -11.96 12.72
C LYS A 281 15.00 -13.42 13.03
N LYS A 282 13.77 -13.85 12.69
CA LYS A 282 13.35 -15.25 12.86
C LYS A 282 14.19 -16.18 11.99
N TYR A 283 14.37 -15.86 10.71
CA TYR A 283 15.13 -16.69 9.77
C TYR A 283 16.58 -16.92 10.21
N TYR A 284 17.29 -15.86 10.62
CA TYR A 284 18.66 -15.99 11.14
C TYR A 284 18.73 -16.76 12.46
N TYR A 285 17.73 -16.58 13.34
CA TYR A 285 17.66 -17.34 14.59
C TYR A 285 17.52 -18.86 14.32
N GLU A 286 16.64 -19.26 13.42
CA GLU A 286 16.46 -20.67 13.05
C GLU A 286 17.75 -21.25 12.42
N ILE A 287 18.40 -20.52 11.50
CA ILE A 287 19.69 -20.96 10.92
C ILE A 287 20.74 -21.17 12.02
N LYS A 288 20.90 -20.21 12.93
CA LYS A 288 21.91 -20.30 14.00
C LYS A 288 21.61 -21.46 14.95
N LYS A 289 20.33 -21.71 15.25
CA LYS A 289 19.89 -22.83 16.08
C LYS A 289 20.22 -24.17 15.43
N THR A 290 19.92 -24.33 14.14
CA THR A 290 20.25 -25.55 13.37
C THR A 290 21.77 -25.76 13.30
N ALA A 291 22.54 -24.73 12.94
CA ALA A 291 23.99 -24.83 12.88
C ALA A 291 24.64 -25.17 14.24
N PHE A 292 24.10 -24.64 15.34
CA PHE A 292 24.55 -25.02 16.69
C PHE A 292 24.18 -26.47 17.02
N SER A 293 22.98 -26.92 16.70
CA SER A 293 22.54 -28.32 16.88
C SER A 293 23.43 -29.28 16.09
N ASP A 294 23.72 -28.98 14.84
CA ASP A 294 24.59 -29.80 13.98
C ASP A 294 26.04 -29.82 14.47
N GLY A 295 26.53 -28.68 14.98
CA GLY A 295 27.83 -28.58 15.62
C GLY A 295 27.94 -29.36 16.95
N LEU A 296 26.85 -29.40 17.73
CA LEU A 296 26.75 -30.19 18.96
C LEU A 296 26.69 -31.70 18.64
N LEU A 297 25.89 -32.10 17.65
CA LEU A 297 25.82 -33.47 17.14
C LEU A 297 27.20 -33.95 16.63
N LYS A 298 27.92 -33.11 15.87
CA LYS A 298 29.30 -33.42 15.45
C LYS A 298 30.29 -33.58 16.62
N LYS A 299 30.10 -32.85 17.73
CA LYS A 299 30.95 -32.97 18.94
C LYS A 299 30.59 -34.16 19.81
N LEU A 300 29.34 -34.64 19.77
CA LEU A 300 28.85 -35.74 20.61
C LEU A 300 29.16 -37.13 20.06
N LYS A 301 29.72 -37.27 18.84
CA LYS A 301 30.14 -38.55 18.21
C LYS A 301 29.36 -39.77 18.75
N ILE A 302 28.07 -39.78 18.45
CA ILE A 302 27.31 -40.98 18.10
C ILE A 302 27.30 -41.02 16.58
#